data_AF-A0AAU4RRC5-F1
#
_entry.id   AF-A0AAU4RRC5-F1
#
_cell.length_a   1.000
_cell.length_b   1.000
_cell.length_c   1.000
_cell.angle_alpha   90.00
_cell.angle_beta   90.00
_cell.angle_gamma   90.00
#
_symmetry.space_group_name_H-M   'P 1'
#
loop_
_entity.id
_entity.type
_entity.pdbx_description
1 polymer ?
#
loop_
_entity_poly.entity_id
_entity_poly.type
_entity_poly.pdbx_seq_one_letter_code
_entity_poly.pdbx_strand_id
1 'polypeptide(L)'
;MRRLYCENSACAKVTFAEQAPGLTVRYQRRTPLLQQVVEAAGALLAGRGGARMLQVLNVTLSRCTVLSELMRMPLPPLITPRVLGVDDFALYGDTYGTLLVDAITRLPLTLWEGRDAEQLSRWLREHPSVEIVCCDGSLTYRQGIAAGVPGAVQVSDRFHLWQGLSRRVQDIAVAHRGCLPAALPPSEEAALAPAETLLRNLLRRVAC
;
A
#
# COMPACT_ATOMS: atom_id res chain seq x y z
N MET A 1 -19.96 32.62 22.47
CA MET A 1 -20.38 31.37 23.12
C MET A 1 -20.88 31.68 24.52
N ARG A 2 -22.19 31.52 24.79
CA ARG A 2 -22.75 31.83 26.11
C ARG A 2 -22.54 30.67 27.07
N ARG A 3 -22.19 31.01 28.32
CA ARG A 3 -22.22 30.06 29.44
C ARG A 3 -23.56 30.24 30.15
N LEU A 4 -24.33 29.17 30.24
CA LEU A 4 -25.63 29.12 30.90
C LEU A 4 -25.47 28.44 32.27
N TYR A 5 -26.28 28.85 33.24
CA TYR A 5 -26.29 28.31 34.59
C TYR A 5 -27.65 27.67 34.87
N CYS A 6 -27.66 26.50 35.53
CA CYS A 6 -28.90 25.90 36.00
C CYS A 6 -29.32 26.59 37.30
N GLU A 7 -30.56 27.08 37.38
CA GLU A 7 -31.11 27.67 38.61
C GLU A 7 -31.69 26.62 39.57
N ASN A 8 -31.83 25.36 39.12
CA ASN A 8 -32.31 24.27 39.97
C ASN A 8 -31.20 23.75 40.89
N SER A 9 -31.35 23.98 42.19
CA SER A 9 -30.41 23.58 43.24
C SER A 9 -30.22 22.06 43.38
N ALA A 10 -31.17 21.25 42.89
CA ALA A 10 -31.06 19.80 42.87
C ALA A 10 -30.36 19.25 41.61
N CYS A 11 -30.01 20.11 40.64
CA CYS A 11 -29.38 19.68 39.40
C CYS A 11 -27.87 19.44 39.58
N ALA A 12 -27.40 18.23 39.27
CA ALA A 12 -25.97 17.89 39.31
C ALA A 12 -25.12 18.63 38.24
N LYS A 13 -25.74 19.21 37.20
CA LYS A 13 -25.05 19.98 36.15
C LYS A 13 -25.38 21.46 36.29
N VAL A 14 -24.46 22.19 36.91
CA VAL A 14 -24.63 23.60 37.26
C VAL A 14 -24.33 24.54 36.08
N THR A 15 -23.48 24.13 35.14
CA THR A 15 -23.10 24.98 33.99
C THR A 15 -23.17 24.25 32.66
N PHE A 16 -23.66 24.97 31.65
CA PHE A 16 -23.72 24.53 30.26
C PHE A 16 -23.02 25.57 29.40
N ALA A 17 -22.36 25.12 28.34
CA ALA A 17 -21.99 26.00 27.24
C ALA A 17 -23.06 25.84 26.16
N GLU A 18 -23.56 26.96 25.64
CA GLU A 18 -24.35 26.98 24.41
C GLU A 18 -23.66 26.13 23.33
N GLN A 19 -24.43 25.45 22.48
CA GLN A 19 -23.92 24.69 21.36
C GLN A 19 -24.54 25.28 20.09
N ALA A 20 -23.75 26.06 19.35
CA ALA A 20 -24.16 26.64 18.09
C ALA A 20 -23.99 25.58 17.00
N PRO A 21 -25.09 25.17 16.31
CA PRO A 21 -25.03 24.18 15.25
C PRO A 21 -23.98 24.55 14.19
N GLY A 22 -23.16 23.58 13.77
CA GLY A 22 -22.11 23.79 12.77
C GLY A 22 -20.87 24.56 13.25
N LEU A 23 -20.91 25.23 14.41
CA LEU A 23 -19.78 26.00 14.93
C LEU A 23 -19.08 25.32 16.11
N THR A 24 -19.81 24.58 16.93
CA THR A 24 -19.28 24.01 18.18
C THR A 24 -19.79 22.63 18.49
N VAL A 25 -18.93 21.84 19.12
CA VAL A 25 -19.22 20.49 19.61
C VAL A 25 -18.74 20.38 21.04
N ARG A 26 -19.47 19.62 21.87
CA ARG A 26 -19.16 19.44 23.28
C ARG A 26 -17.73 18.90 23.46
N TYR A 27 -16.98 19.52 24.37
CA TYR A 27 -15.56 19.25 24.64
C TYR A 27 -14.57 19.51 23.51
N GLN A 28 -15.02 19.91 22.31
CA GLN A 28 -14.14 20.24 21.21
C GLN A 28 -13.54 21.64 21.41
N ARG A 29 -12.23 21.75 21.16
CA ARG A 29 -11.48 23.02 21.24
C ARG A 29 -11.24 23.67 19.88
N ARG A 30 -11.83 23.09 18.82
CA ARG A 30 -11.70 23.49 17.42
C ARG A 30 -13.10 23.57 16.84
N THR A 31 -13.31 24.44 15.84
CA THR A 31 -14.55 24.42 15.07
C THR A 31 -14.64 23.15 14.21
N PRO A 32 -15.83 22.70 13.81
CA PRO A 32 -15.99 21.57 12.90
C PRO A 32 -15.22 21.72 11.59
N LEU A 33 -15.15 22.93 11.03
CA LEU A 33 -14.37 23.19 9.82
C LEU A 33 -12.86 23.00 10.04
N LEU A 34 -12.32 23.52 11.14
CA LEU A 34 -10.91 23.31 11.48
C LEU A 34 -10.64 21.83 11.79
N GLN A 35 -11.58 21.13 12.42
CA GLN A 35 -11.48 19.69 12.64
C GLN A 35 -11.33 18.92 11.32
N GLN A 36 -12.13 19.23 10.30
CA GLN A 36 -12.01 18.60 8.98
C GLN A 36 -10.64 18.84 8.33
N VAL A 37 -10.05 20.03 8.49
CA VAL A 37 -8.69 20.31 8.00
C VAL A 37 -7.65 19.46 8.73
N VAL A 38 -7.79 19.28 10.05
CA VAL A 38 -6.90 18.43 10.85
C VAL A 38 -7.02 16.96 10.44
N GLU A 39 -8.24 16.49 10.22
CA GLU A 39 -8.52 15.13 9.74
C GLU A 39 -7.95 14.88 8.35
N ALA A 40 -8.14 15.80 7.40
CA ALA A 40 -7.56 15.72 6.06
C ALA A 40 -6.03 15.73 6.08
N ALA A 41 -5.43 16.60 6.89
CA ALA A 41 -3.98 16.63 7.08
C ALA A 41 -3.46 15.31 7.69
N GLY A 42 -4.20 14.74 8.65
CA GLY A 42 -3.90 13.44 9.24
C GLY A 42 -3.98 12.30 8.22
N ALA A 43 -5.06 12.25 7.42
CA ALA A 43 -5.28 11.21 6.42
C ALA A 43 -4.23 11.22 5.30
N LEU A 44 -3.82 12.41 4.83
CA LEU A 44 -2.87 12.56 3.73
C LEU A 44 -1.41 12.46 4.15
N LEU A 45 -1.06 12.99 5.33
CA LEU A 45 0.34 13.23 5.72
C LEU A 45 0.72 12.54 7.04
N ALA A 46 -0.20 11.80 7.64
CA ALA A 46 -0.06 11.17 8.95
C ALA A 46 0.41 12.17 10.03
N GLY A 47 0.99 11.67 11.12
CA GLY A 47 1.30 12.48 12.29
C GLY A 47 2.28 13.64 12.03
N ARG A 48 3.52 13.37 11.59
CA ARG A 48 4.58 14.40 11.51
C ARG A 48 4.34 15.34 10.33
N GLY A 49 3.99 14.77 9.18
CA GLY A 49 3.67 15.54 7.98
C GLY A 49 2.44 16.41 8.21
N GLY A 50 1.38 15.84 8.81
CA GLY A 50 0.17 16.58 9.12
C GLY A 50 0.42 17.71 10.12
N ALA A 51 1.16 17.46 11.20
CA ALA A 51 1.52 18.52 12.16
C ALA A 51 2.33 19.65 11.50
N ARG A 52 3.28 19.32 10.62
CA ARG A 52 4.08 20.33 9.90
C ARG A 52 3.25 21.15 8.92
N MET A 53 2.34 20.51 8.19
CA MET A 53 1.41 21.18 7.29
C MET A 53 0.47 22.12 8.06
N LEU A 54 -0.09 21.66 9.18
CA LEU A 54 -0.98 22.46 10.03
C LEU A 54 -0.26 23.68 10.62
N GLN A 55 1.04 23.55 10.95
CA GLN A 55 1.84 24.69 11.41
C GLN A 55 1.94 25.80 10.36
N VAL A 56 2.05 25.46 9.06
CA VAL A 56 2.02 26.43 7.95
C VAL A 56 0.67 27.18 7.90
N LEU A 57 -0.41 26.52 8.32
CA LEU A 57 -1.76 27.09 8.41
C LEU A 57 -2.02 27.80 9.74
N ASN A 58 -0.98 28.07 10.56
CA ASN A 58 -1.09 28.64 11.90
C ASN A 58 -1.93 27.80 12.89
N VAL A 59 -1.95 26.48 12.70
CA VAL A 59 -2.63 25.52 13.58
C VAL A 59 -1.59 24.66 14.30
N THR A 60 -1.33 24.96 15.57
CA THR A 60 -0.33 24.23 16.36
C THR A 60 -0.92 22.97 16.99
N LEU A 61 -0.63 21.81 16.41
CA LEU A 61 -0.98 20.50 16.98
C LEU A 61 0.24 19.58 17.01
N SER A 62 0.32 18.71 18.03
CA SER A 62 1.37 17.70 18.08
C SER A 62 1.12 16.58 17.09
N ARG A 63 2.18 15.86 16.70
CA ARG A 63 2.09 14.61 15.93
C ARG A 63 1.08 13.63 16.55
N CYS A 64 1.12 13.49 17.87
CA CYS A 64 0.26 12.56 18.59
C CYS A 64 -1.20 13.00 18.55
N THR A 65 -1.46 14.30 18.59
CA THR A 65 -2.82 14.84 18.44
C THR A 65 -3.34 14.56 17.04
N VAL A 66 -2.56 14.84 15.98
CA VAL A 66 -2.97 14.55 14.59
C VAL A 66 -3.26 13.07 14.40
N LEU A 67 -2.40 12.17 14.91
CA LEU A 67 -2.65 10.73 14.85
C LEU A 67 -3.90 10.32 15.65
N SER A 68 -4.12 10.90 16.82
CA SER A 68 -5.32 10.63 17.61
C SER A 68 -6.60 11.02 16.86
N GLU A 69 -6.60 12.17 16.17
CA GLU A 69 -7.74 12.56 15.33
C GLU A 69 -7.93 11.59 14.17
N LEU A 70 -6.85 11.24 13.45
CA LEU A 70 -6.90 10.25 12.36
C LEU A 70 -7.50 8.92 12.83
N MET A 71 -7.05 8.39 13.96
CA MET A 71 -7.51 7.11 14.50
C MET A 71 -8.97 7.14 15.00
N ARG A 72 -9.52 8.34 15.23
CA ARG A 72 -10.93 8.53 15.62
C ARG A 72 -11.85 8.74 14.42
N MET A 73 -11.30 8.89 13.22
CA MET A 73 -12.11 9.03 12.02
C MET A 73 -12.90 7.74 11.77
N PRO A 74 -14.20 7.84 11.46
CA PRO A 74 -14.95 6.66 11.07
C PRO A 74 -14.37 6.11 9.76
N LEU A 75 -14.18 4.79 9.72
CA LEU A 75 -13.86 4.12 8.47
C LEU A 75 -15.09 4.15 7.54
N PRO A 76 -14.90 4.25 6.22
CA PRO A 76 -15.98 4.05 5.28
C PRO A 76 -16.59 2.65 5.47
N PRO A 77 -17.89 2.46 5.17
CA PRO A 77 -18.50 1.14 5.25
C PRO A 77 -17.77 0.16 4.34
N LEU A 78 -17.55 -1.06 4.84
CA LEU A 78 -16.95 -2.11 4.04
C LEU A 78 -17.96 -2.55 2.97
N ILE A 79 -17.53 -2.46 1.72
CA ILE A 79 -18.27 -2.97 0.56
C ILE A 79 -17.54 -4.23 0.09
N THR A 80 -18.25 -5.35 0.03
CA THR A 80 -17.67 -6.60 -0.44
C THR A 80 -17.28 -6.46 -1.92
N PRO A 81 -16.00 -6.69 -2.29
CA PRO A 81 -15.57 -6.57 -3.67
C PRO A 81 -16.01 -7.79 -4.49
N ARG A 82 -16.16 -7.61 -5.80
CA ARG A 82 -16.27 -8.75 -6.74
C ARG A 82 -14.92 -9.45 -6.96
N VAL A 83 -13.83 -8.68 -6.95
CA VAL A 83 -12.46 -9.19 -7.14
C VAL A 83 -11.62 -8.86 -5.91
N LEU A 84 -11.26 -9.88 -5.16
CA LEU A 84 -10.50 -9.77 -3.92
C LEU A 84 -9.01 -10.04 -4.18
N GLY A 85 -8.13 -9.17 -3.70
CA GLY A 85 -6.71 -9.43 -3.54
C GLY A 85 -6.42 -9.93 -2.13
N VAL A 86 -5.61 -10.99 -2.01
CA VAL A 86 -5.11 -11.54 -0.74
C VAL A 86 -3.59 -11.59 -0.82
N ASP A 87 -2.90 -10.98 0.14
CA ASP A 87 -1.44 -10.96 0.18
C ASP A 87 -0.89 -10.95 1.61
N ASP A 88 0.38 -11.33 1.74
CA ASP A 88 1.14 -11.19 2.98
C ASP A 88 1.51 -9.71 3.20
N PHE A 89 1.34 -9.24 4.43
CA PHE A 89 1.70 -7.88 4.83
C PHE A 89 2.63 -7.90 6.03
N ALA A 90 3.82 -7.31 5.88
CA ALA A 90 4.76 -7.18 6.99
C ALA A 90 4.25 -6.12 7.98
N LEU A 91 3.97 -6.54 9.22
CA LEU A 91 3.48 -5.65 10.27
C LEU A 91 4.64 -4.98 10.99
N TYR A 92 5.48 -5.77 11.67
CA TYR A 92 6.66 -5.31 12.39
C TYR A 92 7.63 -6.47 12.61
N GLY A 93 8.93 -6.23 12.44
CA GLY A 93 9.94 -7.28 12.56
C GLY A 93 9.61 -8.48 11.66
N ASP A 94 9.57 -9.67 12.26
CA ASP A 94 9.23 -10.92 11.59
C ASP A 94 7.74 -11.30 11.72
N THR A 95 6.89 -10.37 12.17
CA THR A 95 5.44 -10.55 12.27
C THR A 95 4.76 -10.17 10.97
N TYR A 96 4.00 -11.11 10.41
CA TYR A 96 3.23 -10.95 9.18
C TYR A 96 1.73 -11.02 9.45
N GLY A 97 0.96 -10.35 8.59
CA GLY A 97 -0.48 -10.38 8.55
C GLY A 97 -1.00 -10.70 7.16
N THR A 98 -2.32 -10.88 7.07
CA THR A 98 -3.05 -11.05 5.81
C THR A 98 -3.70 -9.72 5.45
N LEU A 99 -3.35 -9.15 4.30
CA LEU A 99 -3.98 -7.96 3.76
C LEU A 99 -5.03 -8.36 2.72
N LEU A 100 -6.24 -7.84 2.90
CA LEU A 100 -7.31 -7.91 1.91
C LEU A 100 -7.46 -6.58 1.20
N VAL A 101 -7.54 -6.64 -0.14
CA VAL A 101 -7.65 -5.45 -1.00
C VAL A 101 -8.76 -5.68 -2.01
N ASP A 102 -9.55 -4.65 -2.30
CA ASP A 102 -10.37 -4.66 -3.51
C ASP A 102 -9.45 -4.46 -4.72
N ALA A 103 -9.32 -5.48 -5.56
CA ALA A 103 -8.39 -5.46 -6.69
C ALA A 103 -8.80 -4.46 -7.78
N ILE A 104 -10.07 -4.03 -7.81
CA ILE A 104 -10.59 -3.05 -8.78
C ILE A 104 -10.26 -1.64 -8.29
N THR A 105 -10.69 -1.28 -7.08
CA THR A 105 -10.48 0.07 -6.54
C THR A 105 -9.06 0.29 -6.01
N ARG A 106 -8.30 -0.79 -5.82
CA ARG A 106 -6.95 -0.79 -5.21
C ARG A 106 -6.95 -0.28 -3.77
N LEU A 107 -8.09 -0.36 -3.08
CA LEU A 107 -8.22 0.09 -1.71
C LEU A 107 -8.14 -1.09 -0.74
N PRO A 108 -7.35 -0.95 0.35
CA PRO A 108 -7.37 -1.91 1.45
C PRO A 108 -8.78 -2.04 2.04
N LEU A 109 -9.17 -3.27 2.35
CA LEU A 109 -10.44 -3.58 3.00
C LEU A 109 -10.21 -3.84 4.48
N THR A 110 -9.25 -4.71 4.79
CA THR A 110 -8.89 -5.06 6.16
C THR A 110 -7.52 -5.72 6.20
N LEU A 111 -6.93 -5.73 7.38
CA LEU A 111 -5.64 -6.32 7.70
C LEU A 111 -5.75 -6.95 9.09
N TRP A 112 -5.31 -8.19 9.22
CA TRP A 112 -5.18 -8.85 10.51
C TRP A 112 -3.82 -9.54 10.62
N GLU A 113 -3.34 -9.72 11.84
CA GLU A 113 -2.12 -10.48 12.14
C GLU A 113 -2.36 -11.97 11.91
N GLY A 114 -1.36 -12.66 11.35
CA GLY A 114 -1.44 -14.07 10.99
C GLY A 114 -1.67 -14.32 9.50
N ARG A 115 -1.45 -15.58 9.11
CA ARG A 115 -1.52 -16.08 7.72
C ARG A 115 -2.33 -17.37 7.63
N ASP A 116 -3.29 -17.56 8.52
CA ASP A 116 -4.01 -18.82 8.64
C ASP A 116 -5.19 -18.91 7.66
N ALA A 117 -5.41 -20.13 7.16
CA ALA A 117 -6.50 -20.42 6.23
C ALA A 117 -7.88 -20.27 6.88
N GLU A 118 -7.99 -20.48 8.19
CA GLU A 118 -9.26 -20.52 8.90
C GLU A 118 -9.90 -19.13 8.97
N GLN A 119 -9.13 -18.13 9.37
CA GLN A 119 -9.56 -16.75 9.46
C GLN A 119 -9.95 -16.20 8.08
N LEU A 120 -9.16 -16.48 7.04
CA LEU A 120 -9.52 -16.13 5.67
C LEU A 120 -10.82 -16.81 5.24
N SER A 121 -10.98 -18.11 5.50
CA SER A 121 -12.21 -18.84 5.13
C SER A 121 -13.44 -18.31 5.87
N ARG A 122 -13.28 -17.86 7.12
CA ARG A 122 -14.36 -17.26 7.92
C ARG A 122 -14.79 -15.94 7.33
N TRP A 123 -13.82 -15.07 7.02
CA TRP A 123 -14.10 -13.79 6.37
C TRP A 123 -14.81 -13.97 5.03
N LEU A 124 -14.35 -14.90 4.19
CA LEU A 124 -14.97 -15.17 2.88
C LEU A 124 -16.41 -15.69 2.97
N ARG A 125 -16.73 -16.49 3.99
CA ARG A 125 -18.12 -16.95 4.24
C ARG A 125 -19.07 -15.81 4.62
N GLU A 126 -18.56 -14.79 5.30
CA GLU A 126 -19.31 -13.58 5.63
C GLU A 126 -19.47 -12.64 4.41
N HIS A 127 -18.70 -12.89 3.34
CA HIS A 127 -18.59 -12.04 2.15
C HIS A 127 -18.81 -12.85 0.85
N PRO A 128 -20.00 -13.48 0.65
CA PRO A 128 -20.20 -14.47 -0.41
C PRO A 128 -20.29 -13.88 -1.84
N SER A 129 -20.33 -12.55 -1.99
CA SER A 129 -20.34 -11.89 -3.31
C SER A 129 -18.96 -11.79 -3.97
N VAL A 130 -17.91 -12.33 -3.35
CA VAL A 130 -16.58 -12.44 -3.97
C VAL A 130 -16.63 -13.49 -5.08
N GLU A 131 -16.36 -13.08 -6.31
CA GLU A 131 -16.38 -13.94 -7.50
C GLU A 131 -14.99 -14.41 -7.91
N ILE A 132 -13.98 -13.56 -7.70
CA ILE A 132 -12.59 -13.82 -8.10
C ILE A 132 -11.68 -13.50 -6.92
N VAL A 133 -10.75 -14.41 -6.62
CA VAL A 133 -9.70 -14.17 -5.64
C VAL A 133 -8.33 -14.25 -6.30
N CYS A 134 -7.62 -13.15 -6.25
CA CYS A 134 -6.24 -12.99 -6.68
C CYS A 134 -5.33 -13.15 -5.46
N CYS A 135 -4.48 -14.17 -5.44
CA CYS A 135 -3.55 -14.39 -4.34
C CYS A 135 -2.13 -14.67 -4.83
N ASP A 136 -1.17 -14.49 -3.92
CA ASP A 136 0.17 -15.03 -4.11
C ASP A 136 0.12 -16.58 -4.19
N GLY A 137 1.24 -17.21 -4.52
CA GLY A 137 1.29 -18.67 -4.67
C GLY A 137 0.99 -19.48 -3.40
N SER A 138 0.61 -18.86 -2.29
CA SER A 138 0.41 -19.47 -0.98
C SER A 138 -0.58 -20.63 -1.02
N LEU A 139 -0.12 -21.79 -0.54
CA LEU A 139 -0.96 -22.97 -0.36
C LEU A 139 -2.02 -22.72 0.73
N THR A 140 -1.64 -22.00 1.79
CA THR A 140 -2.51 -21.71 2.92
C THR A 140 -3.68 -20.83 2.51
N TYR A 141 -3.43 -19.77 1.73
CA TYR A 141 -4.52 -18.94 1.22
C TYR A 141 -5.39 -19.69 0.23
N ARG A 142 -4.81 -20.51 -0.67
CA ARG A 142 -5.60 -21.37 -1.57
C ARG A 142 -6.57 -22.28 -0.82
N GLN A 143 -6.12 -22.88 0.28
CA GLN A 143 -6.96 -23.71 1.15
C GLN A 143 -8.07 -22.87 1.80
N GLY A 144 -7.74 -21.70 2.35
CA GLY A 144 -8.73 -20.80 2.96
C GLY A 144 -9.79 -20.32 1.97
N ILE A 145 -9.38 -20.00 0.73
CA ILE A 145 -10.29 -19.58 -0.34
C ILE A 145 -11.20 -20.72 -0.76
N ALA A 146 -10.65 -21.92 -1.01
CA ALA A 146 -11.45 -23.08 -1.39
C ALA A 146 -12.47 -23.47 -0.32
N ALA A 147 -12.13 -23.31 0.97
CA ALA A 147 -13.03 -23.58 2.08
C ALA A 147 -14.09 -22.48 2.29
N GLY A 148 -13.71 -21.20 2.08
CA GLY A 148 -14.56 -20.05 2.38
C GLY A 148 -15.54 -19.69 1.26
N VAL A 149 -15.09 -19.77 0.01
CA VAL A 149 -15.87 -19.43 -1.18
C VAL A 149 -15.50 -20.38 -2.34
N PRO A 150 -15.95 -21.65 -2.28
CA PRO A 150 -15.55 -22.67 -3.26
C PRO A 150 -15.95 -22.34 -4.71
N GLY A 151 -16.96 -21.47 -4.90
CA GLY A 151 -17.39 -21.02 -6.22
C GLY A 151 -16.55 -19.90 -6.84
N ALA A 152 -15.63 -19.29 -6.09
CA ALA A 152 -14.81 -18.20 -6.62
C ALA A 152 -13.67 -18.74 -7.52
N VAL A 153 -13.39 -18.00 -8.59
CA VAL A 153 -12.25 -18.27 -9.46
C VAL A 153 -10.98 -17.81 -8.76
N GLN A 154 -10.04 -18.73 -8.58
CA GLN A 154 -8.73 -18.41 -8.01
C GLN A 154 -7.74 -18.11 -9.12
N VAL A 155 -7.09 -16.94 -9.04
CA VAL A 155 -6.09 -16.50 -10.00
C VAL A 155 -4.80 -16.13 -9.27
N SER A 156 -3.66 -16.35 -9.93
CA SER A 156 -2.37 -15.93 -9.39
C SER A 156 -2.17 -14.44 -9.57
N ASP A 157 -1.61 -13.80 -8.55
CA ASP A 157 -1.22 -12.41 -8.61
C ASP A 157 -0.13 -12.16 -9.67
N ARG A 158 -0.32 -11.09 -10.43
CA ARG A 158 0.53 -10.73 -11.57
C ARG A 158 1.95 -10.39 -11.14
N PHE A 159 2.13 -9.67 -10.02
CA PHE A 159 3.47 -9.31 -9.55
C PHE A 159 4.25 -10.56 -9.17
N HIS A 160 3.62 -11.48 -8.43
CA HIS A 160 4.26 -12.73 -8.02
C HIS A 160 4.61 -13.64 -9.21
N LEU A 161 3.77 -13.70 -10.24
CA LEU A 161 4.08 -14.43 -11.48
C LEU A 161 5.35 -13.88 -12.16
N TRP A 162 5.43 -12.56 -12.35
CA TRP A 162 6.59 -11.92 -12.99
C TRP A 162 7.84 -12.00 -12.13
N GLN A 163 7.72 -11.80 -10.81
CA GLN A 163 8.83 -11.92 -9.88
C GLN A 163 9.37 -13.36 -9.87
N GLY A 164 8.48 -14.35 -9.83
CA GLY A 164 8.84 -15.77 -9.89
C GLY A 164 9.58 -16.12 -11.17
N LEU A 165 9.04 -15.73 -12.33
CA LEU A 165 9.69 -15.94 -13.63
C LEU A 165 11.07 -15.27 -13.68
N SER A 166 11.15 -14.00 -13.30
CA SER A 166 12.39 -13.22 -13.36
C SER A 166 13.48 -13.84 -12.48
N ARG A 167 13.13 -14.27 -11.26
CA ARG A 167 14.05 -14.97 -10.36
C ARG A 167 14.55 -16.26 -10.97
N ARG A 168 13.67 -17.08 -11.58
CA ARG A 168 14.07 -18.34 -12.20
C ARG A 168 14.98 -18.14 -13.41
N VAL A 169 14.68 -17.16 -14.25
CA VAL A 169 15.56 -16.77 -15.37
C VAL A 169 16.93 -16.35 -14.85
N GLN A 170 16.98 -15.55 -13.78
CA GLN A 170 18.23 -15.15 -13.15
C GLN A 170 19.02 -16.33 -12.60
N ASP A 171 18.37 -17.25 -11.87
CA ASP A 171 19.00 -18.45 -11.31
C ASP A 171 19.65 -19.30 -12.43
N ILE A 172 18.92 -19.50 -13.53
CA ILE A 172 19.40 -20.23 -14.71
C ILE A 172 20.59 -19.50 -15.35
N ALA A 173 20.48 -18.19 -15.57
CA ALA A 173 21.56 -17.40 -16.17
C ALA A 173 22.84 -17.44 -15.33
N VAL A 174 22.71 -17.37 -13.99
CA VAL A 174 23.84 -17.49 -13.07
C VAL A 174 24.46 -18.89 -13.14
N ALA A 175 23.64 -19.94 -13.10
CA ALA A 175 24.10 -21.33 -13.18
C ALA A 175 24.83 -21.63 -14.50
N HIS A 176 24.35 -21.08 -15.61
CA HIS A 176 24.88 -21.30 -16.95
C HIS A 176 25.80 -20.19 -17.46
N ARG A 177 26.26 -19.29 -16.58
CA ARG A 177 27.09 -18.13 -16.98
C ARG A 177 28.33 -18.52 -17.80
N GLY A 178 28.93 -19.68 -17.52
CA GLY A 178 30.11 -20.19 -18.22
C GLY A 178 29.82 -20.77 -19.60
N CYS A 179 28.55 -21.08 -19.91
CA CYS A 179 28.10 -21.58 -21.21
C CYS A 179 27.77 -20.43 -22.19
N LEU A 180 27.50 -19.22 -21.67
CA LEU A 180 27.12 -18.07 -22.47
C LEU A 180 28.17 -17.64 -23.51
N PRO A 181 29.50 -17.65 -23.22
CA PRO A 181 30.51 -17.30 -24.22
C PRO A 181 30.52 -18.23 -25.44
N ALA A 182 30.20 -19.51 -25.25
CA ALA A 182 30.14 -20.49 -26.35
C ALA A 182 28.86 -20.36 -27.19
N ALA A 183 27.82 -19.69 -26.67
CA ALA A 183 26.54 -19.48 -27.33
C ALA A 183 26.44 -18.11 -28.03
N LEU A 184 27.38 -17.19 -27.76
CA LEU A 184 27.44 -15.90 -28.44
C LEU A 184 28.07 -16.08 -29.82
N PRO A 185 27.48 -15.50 -30.89
CA PRO A 185 28.17 -15.44 -32.17
C PRO A 185 29.51 -14.71 -32.00
N PRO A 186 30.55 -15.07 -32.76
CA PRO A 186 31.83 -14.38 -32.69
C PRO A 186 31.60 -12.88 -32.91
N SER A 187 32.12 -12.05 -32.00
CA SER A 187 31.97 -10.59 -32.10
C SER A 187 32.62 -10.09 -33.39
N GLU A 188 31.86 -9.38 -34.23
CA GLU A 188 32.38 -8.69 -35.43
C GLU A 188 33.39 -7.58 -35.10
N GLU A 189 33.60 -7.23 -33.83
CA GLU A 189 34.62 -6.25 -33.40
C GLU A 189 36.07 -6.72 -33.59
N ALA A 190 36.31 -7.98 -33.95
CA ALA A 190 37.64 -8.45 -34.38
C ALA A 190 37.92 -8.20 -35.88
N ALA A 191 36.98 -7.62 -36.64
CA ALA A 191 37.13 -7.38 -38.08
C ALA A 191 37.60 -5.96 -38.46
N LEU A 192 37.89 -5.09 -37.49
CA LEU A 192 38.64 -3.86 -37.76
C LEU A 192 40.13 -4.20 -37.70
N ALA A 193 40.68 -4.53 -38.86
CA ALA A 193 42.12 -4.74 -39.07
C ALA A 193 42.96 -3.61 -38.42
N PRO A 194 44.17 -3.92 -37.90
CA PRO A 194 45.02 -2.92 -37.29
C PRO A 194 45.32 -1.80 -38.30
N ALA A 195 45.23 -0.56 -37.83
CA ALA A 195 45.43 0.68 -38.59
C ALA A 195 46.87 0.86 -39.16
N GLU A 196 47.65 -0.20 -39.33
CA GLU A 196 48.97 -0.17 -39.96
C GLU A 196 48.93 -0.40 -41.48
N THR A 197 47.86 -0.98 -42.03
CA THR A 197 47.77 -1.26 -43.47
C THR A 197 47.36 -0.02 -44.30
N LEU A 198 46.67 0.96 -43.71
CA LEU A 198 46.26 2.20 -44.40
C LEU A 198 47.41 3.20 -44.58
N LEU A 199 48.37 3.26 -43.64
CA LEU A 199 49.52 4.18 -43.71
C LEU A 199 50.58 3.73 -44.75
N ARG A 200 50.74 2.42 -44.98
CA ARG A 200 51.65 1.91 -46.03
C ARG A 200 51.11 2.14 -47.45
N ASN A 201 49.79 2.17 -47.63
CA ASN A 201 49.17 2.39 -48.94
C ASN A 201 49.07 3.88 -49.32
N LEU A 202 49.03 4.80 -48.35
CA LEU A 202 49.07 6.25 -48.59
C LEU A 202 50.48 6.75 -48.97
N LEU A 203 51.55 6.19 -48.38
CA LEU A 203 52.93 6.60 -48.68
C LEU A 203 53.47 6.06 -50.03
N ARG A 204 52.80 5.08 -50.65
CA ARG A 204 53.16 4.59 -52.01
C ARG A 204 52.49 5.35 -53.15
N ARG A 205 51.54 6.26 -52.86
CA ARG A 205 50.84 7.06 -53.89
C ARG A 205 51.36 8.50 -54.03
N VAL A 206 52.44 8.86 -53.33
CA VAL A 206 53.09 10.19 -53.41
C VAL A 206 54.53 10.10 -53.98
N ALA A 207 54.92 8.94 -54.50
CA ALA A 207 56.24 8.73 -55.12
C ALA A 207 56.13 8.00 -56.48
N CYS A 208 55.45 8.65 -57.42
CA CYS A 208 55.74 8.69 -58.87
C CYS A 208 54.77 9.70 -59.50
#